data_AF-A0A8T5N9V7-F1
#
_entry.id   AF-A0A8T5N9V7-F1
#
_cell.length_a   1.000
_cell.length_b   1.000
_cell.length_c   1.000
_cell.angle_alpha   90.00
_cell.angle_beta   90.00
_cell.angle_gamma   90.00
#
_symmetry.space_group_name_H-M   'P 1'
#
loop_
_entity.id
_entity.type
_entity.pdbx_description
1 polymer ?
#
loop_
_entity_poly.entity_id
_entity_poly.type
_entity_poly.pdbx_seq_one_letter_code
_entity_poly.pdbx_strand_id
1 'polypeptide(L)'
;MDIYLKKLYFDTDHIVDIFLKEDYLFSWDEIQGIDMGEFIKFLRNKYNINGIKSENIEETDGGRTINVSTNKNSLSLRLNNEKTKASKANLTIDDGRNDEFKVKIKNGTLNVYGEKFLDESKKIKIEKATELWKRWSGEPIRISPYLIGEFIAASSRKRFHYSPDEVVNIIKDEIIPKCKIIYAKLSPDPKILDMPIFEKYDLLRVDFEGKATISNRLIDRHQVSFMISKDLKYGNWKDLDKWTKGIEPGLSFINEPEIAISSTYFELEFFRKASEFALEFDIPFKDAIHLVYATQEKVDIIVASCEHFRNAAQKIEKKFGIEVYPPEQILSQLPTP
;
A
#
# COMPACT_ATOMS: atom_id res chain seq x y z
N MET A 1 31.86 -5.51 10.63
CA MET A 1 31.55 -4.91 11.95
C MET A 1 30.86 -3.55 11.81
N ASP A 2 30.95 -2.85 10.66
CA ASP A 2 30.45 -1.46 10.51
C ASP A 2 28.95 -1.27 10.27
N ILE A 3 28.18 -2.30 9.94
CA ILE A 3 26.71 -2.16 9.73
C ILE A 3 25.96 -1.99 11.06
N TYR A 4 26.53 -2.52 12.15
CA TYR A 4 25.89 -2.54 13.47
C TYR A 4 25.77 -1.17 14.14
N LEU A 5 26.42 -0.13 13.59
CA LEU A 5 26.32 1.26 14.08
C LEU A 5 25.38 2.14 13.24
N LYS A 6 24.81 1.62 12.15
CA LYS A 6 24.02 2.40 11.18
C LYS A 6 22.51 2.29 11.46
N LYS A 7 21.78 3.40 11.35
CA LYS A 7 20.31 3.43 11.51
C LYS A 7 19.61 2.97 10.23
N LEU A 8 18.64 2.05 10.34
CA LEU A 8 17.95 1.42 9.21
C LEU A 8 16.49 1.88 9.07
N TYR A 9 16.05 2.14 7.84
CA TYR A 9 14.65 2.43 7.46
C TYR A 9 14.18 1.48 6.36
N PHE A 10 12.95 0.94 6.46
CA PHE A 10 12.34 0.03 5.47
C PHE A 10 11.23 0.70 4.66
N ASP A 11 11.35 0.63 3.33
CA ASP A 11 10.28 0.94 2.38
C ASP A 11 9.47 -0.33 2.04
N THR A 12 8.15 -0.28 2.22
CA THR A 12 7.30 -1.45 2.47
C THR A 12 6.25 -1.71 1.40
N ASP A 13 6.37 -1.14 0.21
CA ASP A 13 5.51 -1.49 -0.92
C ASP A 13 5.37 -3.02 -1.10
N HIS A 14 6.38 -3.80 -0.67
CA HIS A 14 6.37 -5.26 -0.71
C HIS A 14 5.80 -5.97 0.53
N ILE A 15 5.75 -5.34 1.72
CA ILE A 15 5.10 -5.94 2.90
C ILE A 15 3.57 -5.97 2.70
N VAL A 16 3.02 -4.97 2.02
CA VAL A 16 1.59 -4.91 1.68
C VAL A 16 1.20 -6.01 0.67
N ASP A 17 2.12 -6.37 -0.23
CA ASP A 17 1.92 -7.47 -1.20
C ASP A 17 2.01 -8.88 -0.57
N ILE A 18 2.57 -9.02 0.66
CA ILE A 18 2.58 -10.28 1.44
C ILE A 18 1.17 -10.79 1.69
N PHE A 19 0.19 -9.91 1.67
CA PHE A 19 -1.18 -10.20 2.05
C PHE A 19 -2.08 -10.36 0.81
N LEU A 20 -1.58 -11.05 -0.20
CA LEU A 20 -2.31 -11.91 -1.14
C LEU A 20 -3.62 -11.33 -1.69
N LYS A 21 -3.52 -10.52 -2.74
CA LYS A 21 -4.65 -10.24 -3.62
C LYS A 21 -5.02 -11.54 -4.36
N GLU A 22 -6.27 -11.96 -4.28
CA GLU A 22 -6.78 -12.99 -5.17
C GLU A 22 -6.87 -12.39 -6.58
N ASP A 23 -6.20 -12.99 -7.54
CA ASP A 23 -6.26 -12.54 -8.92
C ASP A 23 -7.64 -12.88 -9.49
N TYR A 24 -8.35 -11.83 -9.87
CA TYR A 24 -9.55 -11.94 -10.67
C TYR A 24 -9.17 -12.59 -12.01
N LEU A 25 -9.83 -13.68 -12.35
CA LEU A 25 -9.61 -14.35 -13.63
C LEU A 25 -10.66 -13.90 -14.65
N PHE A 26 -11.94 -14.09 -14.31
CA PHE A 26 -13.09 -13.74 -15.16
C PHE A 26 -14.39 -13.81 -14.36
N SER A 27 -15.43 -13.17 -14.85
CA SER A 27 -16.80 -13.28 -14.38
C SER A 27 -17.45 -14.52 -14.97
N TRP A 28 -17.97 -15.41 -14.13
CA TRP A 28 -18.69 -16.61 -14.57
C TRP A 28 -19.97 -16.27 -15.32
N ASP A 29 -20.75 -15.31 -14.80
CA ASP A 29 -22.06 -14.95 -15.37
C ASP A 29 -21.94 -14.16 -16.69
N GLU A 30 -20.74 -13.69 -17.06
CA GLU A 30 -20.51 -12.85 -18.24
C GLU A 30 -19.59 -13.50 -19.29
N ILE A 31 -19.38 -14.82 -19.23
CA ILE A 31 -18.51 -15.54 -20.18
C ILE A 31 -19.02 -15.49 -21.61
N GLN A 32 -20.34 -15.48 -21.81
CA GLN A 32 -20.91 -15.30 -23.15
C GLN A 32 -20.99 -13.82 -23.59
N GLY A 33 -20.55 -12.89 -22.73
CA GLY A 33 -20.65 -11.45 -22.94
C GLY A 33 -19.30 -10.75 -22.88
N ILE A 34 -19.19 -9.77 -21.98
CA ILE A 34 -18.07 -8.83 -21.91
C ILE A 34 -16.76 -9.55 -21.52
N ASP A 35 -16.86 -10.55 -20.65
CA ASP A 35 -15.70 -11.21 -20.04
C ASP A 35 -15.18 -12.42 -20.82
N MET A 36 -15.78 -12.69 -21.97
CA MET A 36 -15.37 -13.77 -22.87
C MET A 36 -13.87 -13.70 -23.22
N GLY A 37 -13.36 -12.49 -23.48
CA GLY A 37 -11.96 -12.27 -23.83
C GLY A 37 -10.99 -12.65 -22.69
N GLU A 38 -11.34 -12.31 -21.45
CA GLU A 38 -10.52 -12.64 -20.27
C GLU A 38 -10.58 -14.15 -19.97
N PHE A 39 -11.73 -14.81 -20.15
CA PHE A 39 -11.83 -16.27 -20.03
C PHE A 39 -10.94 -17.00 -21.06
N ILE A 40 -10.97 -16.61 -22.34
CA ILE A 40 -10.09 -17.19 -23.38
C ILE A 40 -8.62 -16.94 -23.07
N LYS A 41 -8.28 -15.71 -22.68
CA LYS A 41 -6.91 -15.32 -22.33
C LYS A 41 -6.39 -16.12 -21.13
N PHE A 42 -7.24 -16.35 -20.13
CA PHE A 42 -6.94 -17.20 -18.99
C PHE A 42 -6.61 -18.64 -19.42
N LEU A 43 -7.49 -19.28 -20.22
CA LEU A 43 -7.27 -20.65 -20.69
C LEU A 43 -6.00 -20.79 -21.53
N ARG A 44 -5.71 -19.79 -22.36
CA ARG A 44 -4.48 -19.73 -23.17
C ARG A 44 -3.24 -19.64 -22.29
N ASN A 45 -3.22 -18.68 -21.37
CA ASN A 45 -2.03 -18.39 -20.57
C ASN A 45 -1.73 -19.50 -19.56
N LYS A 46 -2.75 -20.03 -18.88
CA LYS A 46 -2.56 -21.02 -17.82
C LYS A 46 -2.43 -22.45 -18.35
N TYR A 47 -3.19 -22.81 -19.39
CA TYR A 47 -3.27 -24.20 -19.86
C TYR A 47 -2.70 -24.44 -21.25
N ASN A 48 -2.22 -23.39 -21.91
CA ASN A 48 -1.74 -23.41 -23.30
C ASN A 48 -2.80 -23.91 -24.30
N ILE A 49 -4.07 -23.60 -24.05
CA ILE A 49 -5.17 -23.99 -24.94
C ILE A 49 -5.39 -22.85 -25.94
N ASN A 50 -4.99 -23.12 -27.19
CA ASN A 50 -5.04 -22.16 -28.29
C ASN A 50 -6.22 -22.44 -29.21
N GLY A 51 -6.62 -21.43 -30.00
CA GLY A 51 -7.66 -21.59 -31.03
C GLY A 51 -9.09 -21.67 -30.51
N ILE A 52 -9.33 -21.25 -29.26
CA ILE A 52 -10.69 -21.12 -28.72
C ILE A 52 -11.38 -19.93 -29.40
N LYS A 53 -12.55 -20.16 -29.97
CA LYS A 53 -13.48 -19.13 -30.48
C LYS A 53 -14.79 -19.17 -29.68
N SER A 54 -15.68 -18.21 -29.93
CA SER A 54 -16.99 -18.15 -29.26
C SER A 54 -17.89 -19.33 -29.53
N GLU A 55 -17.90 -19.82 -30.76
CA GLU A 55 -18.63 -21.03 -31.15
C GLU A 55 -18.13 -22.30 -30.42
N ASN A 56 -16.98 -22.27 -29.76
CA ASN A 56 -16.44 -23.41 -29.03
C ASN A 56 -16.89 -23.48 -27.56
N ILE A 57 -17.57 -22.44 -27.06
CA ILE A 57 -17.94 -22.32 -25.64
C ILE A 57 -19.43 -22.54 -25.51
N GLU A 58 -19.81 -23.56 -24.74
CA GLU A 58 -21.20 -23.91 -24.48
C GLU A 58 -21.48 -23.94 -22.98
N GLU A 59 -22.63 -23.41 -22.60
CA GLU A 59 -23.11 -23.42 -21.22
C GLU A 59 -24.21 -24.47 -21.07
N THR A 60 -24.06 -25.34 -20.08
CA THR A 60 -24.95 -26.47 -19.82
C THR A 60 -25.32 -26.53 -18.33
N ASP A 61 -26.26 -27.42 -17.96
CA ASP A 61 -26.73 -27.60 -16.57
C ASP A 61 -27.23 -26.29 -15.94
N GLY A 62 -28.02 -25.53 -16.70
CA GLY A 62 -28.59 -24.25 -16.25
C GLY A 62 -27.53 -23.21 -15.89
N GLY A 63 -26.36 -23.27 -16.54
CA GLY A 63 -25.27 -22.34 -16.30
C GLY A 63 -24.29 -22.69 -15.20
N ARG A 64 -24.31 -23.96 -14.78
CA ARG A 64 -23.36 -24.49 -13.80
C ARG A 64 -22.13 -25.14 -14.42
N THR A 65 -22.18 -25.45 -15.72
CA THR A 65 -21.08 -26.07 -16.43
C THR A 65 -20.79 -25.33 -17.73
N ILE A 66 -19.54 -24.92 -17.91
CA ILE A 66 -19.02 -24.33 -19.15
C ILE A 66 -18.14 -25.38 -19.82
N ASN A 67 -18.53 -25.80 -21.00
CA ASN A 67 -17.77 -26.71 -21.83
C ASN A 67 -17.04 -25.90 -22.90
N VAL A 68 -15.77 -26.18 -23.11
CA VAL A 68 -15.01 -25.62 -24.23
C VAL A 68 -14.44 -26.76 -25.06
N SER A 69 -14.82 -26.79 -26.33
CA SER A 69 -14.45 -27.85 -27.26
C SER A 69 -13.70 -27.28 -28.47
N THR A 70 -12.41 -27.59 -28.58
CA THR A 70 -11.58 -27.27 -29.73
C THR A 70 -11.31 -28.52 -30.56
N ASN A 71 -10.64 -28.37 -31.71
CA ASN A 71 -10.26 -29.52 -32.54
C ASN A 71 -9.24 -30.47 -31.85
N LYS A 72 -8.56 -30.01 -30.80
CA LYS A 72 -7.49 -30.76 -30.15
C LYS A 72 -7.84 -31.18 -28.72
N ASN A 73 -8.49 -30.28 -27.99
CA ASN A 73 -8.76 -30.43 -26.57
C ASN A 73 -10.22 -30.10 -26.28
N SER A 74 -10.77 -30.77 -25.28
CA SER A 74 -12.04 -30.48 -24.63
C SER A 74 -11.80 -30.27 -23.13
N LEU A 75 -12.51 -29.30 -22.55
CA LEU A 75 -12.48 -29.04 -21.12
C LEU A 75 -13.89 -28.73 -20.62
N SER A 76 -14.12 -29.06 -19.35
CA SER A 76 -15.35 -28.76 -18.62
C SER A 76 -14.99 -28.02 -17.34
N LEU A 77 -15.53 -26.82 -17.18
CA LEU A 77 -15.46 -26.06 -15.95
C LEU A 77 -16.83 -26.13 -15.26
N ARG A 78 -16.88 -26.69 -14.04
CA ARG A 78 -18.14 -26.97 -13.33
C ARG A 78 -18.15 -26.39 -11.91
N LEU A 79 -19.24 -25.75 -11.52
CA LEU A 79 -19.46 -25.32 -10.14
C LEU A 79 -19.77 -26.53 -9.24
N ASN A 80 -19.05 -26.66 -8.12
CA ASN A 80 -19.19 -27.81 -7.21
C ASN A 80 -20.49 -27.80 -6.40
N ASN A 81 -21.02 -26.62 -6.09
CA ASN A 81 -22.24 -26.41 -5.31
C ASN A 81 -23.16 -25.41 -6.04
N GLU A 82 -24.38 -25.24 -5.55
CA GLU A 82 -25.26 -24.12 -5.97
C GLU A 82 -24.51 -22.78 -5.87
N LYS A 83 -24.87 -21.81 -6.74
CA LYS A 83 -24.28 -20.45 -6.85
C LYS A 83 -24.39 -19.68 -5.53
N THR A 84 -23.55 -20.05 -4.58
CA THR A 84 -23.53 -19.56 -3.20
C THR A 84 -22.33 -18.64 -3.00
N LYS A 85 -22.36 -17.84 -1.93
CA LYS A 85 -21.36 -16.79 -1.66
C LYS A 85 -19.91 -17.29 -1.57
N ALA A 86 -19.69 -18.58 -1.34
CA ALA A 86 -18.38 -19.22 -1.35
C ALA A 86 -18.50 -20.59 -2.03
N SER A 87 -18.33 -20.62 -3.35
CA SER A 87 -18.34 -21.85 -4.15
C SER A 87 -16.94 -22.13 -4.70
N LYS A 88 -16.74 -23.35 -5.17
CA LYS A 88 -15.55 -23.78 -5.89
C LYS A 88 -15.95 -24.16 -7.31
N ALA A 89 -15.09 -23.88 -8.28
CA ALA A 89 -15.22 -24.39 -9.64
C ALA A 89 -14.11 -25.40 -9.91
N ASN A 90 -14.46 -26.58 -10.39
CA ASN A 90 -13.51 -27.59 -10.83
C ASN A 90 -13.37 -27.49 -12.35
N LEU A 91 -12.14 -27.38 -12.81
CA LEU A 91 -11.79 -27.55 -14.22
C LEU A 91 -11.27 -28.96 -14.43
N THR A 92 -11.80 -29.64 -15.43
CA THR A 92 -11.27 -30.91 -15.94
C THR A 92 -10.96 -30.73 -17.42
N ILE A 93 -9.74 -31.10 -17.81
CA ILE A 93 -9.27 -31.12 -19.20
C ILE A 93 -9.18 -32.60 -19.62
N ASP A 94 -9.51 -32.90 -20.88
CA ASP A 94 -9.48 -34.26 -21.43
C ASP A 94 -8.12 -34.97 -21.39
N ASP A 95 -7.03 -34.20 -21.31
CA ASP A 95 -5.67 -34.72 -21.07
C ASP A 95 -5.42 -35.19 -19.61
N GLY A 96 -6.45 -35.17 -18.76
CA GLY A 96 -6.40 -35.63 -17.38
C GLY A 96 -5.98 -34.56 -16.36
N ARG A 97 -5.63 -33.35 -16.79
CA ARG A 97 -5.36 -32.23 -15.88
C ARG A 97 -6.65 -31.79 -15.18
N ASN A 98 -6.54 -31.51 -13.89
CA ASN A 98 -7.62 -30.96 -13.08
C ASN A 98 -7.11 -29.75 -12.29
N ASP A 99 -7.96 -28.75 -12.09
CA ASP A 99 -7.67 -27.60 -11.22
C ASP A 99 -8.93 -27.13 -10.49
N GLU A 100 -8.75 -26.45 -9.35
CA GLU A 100 -9.84 -25.93 -8.53
C GLU A 100 -9.71 -24.42 -8.33
N PHE A 101 -10.82 -23.70 -8.51
CA PHE A 101 -10.87 -22.25 -8.39
C PHE A 101 -11.81 -21.79 -7.28
N LYS A 102 -11.49 -20.64 -6.69
CA LYS A 102 -12.39 -19.97 -5.76
C LYS A 102 -13.39 -19.13 -6.54
N VAL A 103 -14.66 -19.25 -6.16
CA VAL A 103 -15.76 -18.52 -6.79
C VAL A 103 -16.48 -17.68 -5.74
N LYS A 104 -16.68 -16.39 -6.04
CA LYS A 104 -17.30 -15.43 -5.11
C LYS A 104 -18.28 -14.52 -5.82
N ILE A 105 -19.41 -14.24 -5.17
CA ILE A 105 -20.35 -13.21 -5.62
C ILE A 105 -19.84 -11.85 -5.18
N LYS A 106 -19.62 -10.93 -6.13
CA LYS A 106 -19.35 -9.51 -5.87
C LYS A 106 -20.32 -8.67 -6.70
N ASN A 107 -21.01 -7.75 -6.04
CA ASN A 107 -22.00 -6.87 -6.66
C ASN A 107 -23.11 -7.60 -7.44
N GLY A 108 -23.48 -8.82 -6.98
CA GLY A 108 -24.50 -9.64 -7.65
C GLY A 108 -23.96 -10.55 -8.76
N THR A 109 -22.70 -10.40 -9.17
CA THR A 109 -22.07 -11.20 -10.22
C THR A 109 -21.15 -12.27 -9.63
N LEU A 110 -21.23 -13.50 -10.13
CA LEU A 110 -20.39 -14.62 -9.76
C LEU A 110 -19.04 -14.52 -10.48
N ASN A 111 -17.94 -14.41 -9.73
CA ASN A 111 -16.60 -14.19 -10.28
C ASN A 111 -15.65 -15.32 -9.87
N VAL A 112 -14.76 -15.70 -10.78
CA VAL A 112 -13.73 -16.73 -10.58
C VAL A 112 -12.40 -16.07 -10.26
N TYR A 113 -11.75 -16.59 -9.22
CA TYR A 113 -10.45 -16.14 -8.75
C TYR A 113 -9.46 -17.29 -8.80
N GLY A 114 -8.23 -16.97 -9.21
CA GLY A 114 -7.13 -17.93 -9.18
C GLY A 114 -6.78 -18.29 -7.74
N GLU A 115 -6.08 -19.42 -7.59
CA GLU A 115 -5.22 -19.56 -6.43
C GLU A 115 -4.28 -18.36 -6.37
N LYS A 116 -3.99 -17.93 -5.15
CA LYS A 116 -3.10 -16.80 -4.91
C LYS A 116 -1.70 -17.23 -5.29
N PHE A 117 -1.32 -17.04 -6.54
CA PHE A 117 0.06 -17.11 -6.93
C PHE A 117 0.69 -15.80 -6.50
N LEU A 118 1.41 -15.88 -5.38
CA LEU A 118 2.40 -14.86 -5.08
C LEU A 118 3.37 -14.92 -6.27
N ASP A 119 3.35 -13.88 -7.12
CA ASP A 119 4.34 -13.74 -8.20
C ASP A 119 5.71 -14.13 -7.63
N GLU A 120 6.42 -15.05 -8.27
CA GLU A 120 7.67 -15.58 -7.73
C GLU A 120 8.66 -14.44 -7.43
N SER A 121 8.59 -13.34 -8.20
CA SER A 121 9.37 -12.13 -7.92
C SER A 121 8.99 -11.48 -6.57
N LYS A 122 7.69 -11.42 -6.26
CA LYS A 122 7.17 -10.93 -4.98
C LYS A 122 7.49 -11.90 -3.86
N LYS A 123 7.31 -13.21 -4.07
CA LYS A 123 7.64 -14.25 -3.11
C LYS A 123 9.09 -14.16 -2.65
N ILE A 124 10.02 -14.05 -3.59
CA ILE A 124 11.45 -13.87 -3.31
C ILE A 124 11.66 -12.61 -2.45
N LYS A 125 11.07 -11.47 -2.82
CA LYS A 125 11.18 -10.22 -2.03
C LYS A 125 10.66 -10.38 -0.60
N ILE A 126 9.57 -11.13 -0.44
CA ILE A 126 8.92 -11.39 0.85
C ILE A 126 9.78 -12.31 1.71
N GLU A 127 10.30 -13.39 1.13
CA GLU A 127 11.22 -14.31 1.79
C GLU A 127 12.45 -13.57 2.31
N LYS A 128 13.03 -12.68 1.48
CA LYS A 128 14.18 -11.86 1.85
C LYS A 128 13.87 -10.82 2.92
N ALA A 129 12.73 -10.12 2.81
CA ALA A 129 12.30 -9.21 3.88
C ALA A 129 12.08 -9.95 5.20
N THR A 130 11.49 -11.15 5.15
CA THR A 130 11.26 -12.01 6.32
C THR A 130 12.58 -12.52 6.91
N GLU A 131 13.52 -12.92 6.07
CA GLU A 131 14.84 -13.38 6.50
C GLU A 131 15.61 -12.23 7.16
N LEU A 132 15.57 -11.05 6.56
CA LEU A 132 16.20 -9.85 7.10
C LEU A 132 15.61 -9.49 8.46
N TRP A 133 14.27 -9.51 8.59
CA TRP A 133 13.57 -9.30 9.85
C TRP A 133 13.98 -10.31 10.94
N LYS A 134 14.12 -11.59 10.59
CA LYS A 134 14.52 -12.65 11.53
C LYS A 134 15.98 -12.55 11.96
N ARG A 135 16.87 -12.19 11.04
CA ARG A 135 18.32 -12.12 11.27
C ARG A 135 18.77 -10.79 11.87
N TRP A 136 17.94 -9.76 11.83
CA TRP A 136 18.29 -8.44 12.36
C TRP A 136 18.42 -8.47 13.88
N SER A 137 19.66 -8.35 14.36
CA SER A 137 20.00 -8.26 15.79
C SER A 137 20.58 -6.88 16.16
N GLY A 138 20.46 -5.90 15.26
CA GLY A 138 21.00 -4.55 15.44
C GLY A 138 20.10 -3.66 16.30
N GLU A 139 20.31 -2.35 16.20
CA GLU A 139 19.42 -1.34 16.78
C GLU A 139 17.95 -1.53 16.32
N PRO A 140 16.94 -1.17 17.15
CA PRO A 140 15.55 -1.26 16.77
C PRO A 140 15.27 -0.57 15.43
N ILE A 141 14.57 -1.27 14.54
CA ILE A 141 14.23 -0.75 13.21
C ILE A 141 13.34 0.48 13.40
N ARG A 142 13.66 1.60 12.74
CA ARG A 142 12.83 2.81 12.83
C ARG A 142 11.66 2.72 11.84
N ILE A 143 10.44 2.94 12.33
CA ILE A 143 9.21 2.88 11.52
C ILE A 143 8.42 4.18 11.64
N SER A 144 7.94 4.70 10.51
CA SER A 144 7.09 5.89 10.50
C SER A 144 5.63 5.59 10.90
N PRO A 145 4.95 6.53 11.57
CA PRO A 145 3.52 6.39 11.87
C PRO A 145 2.66 6.30 10.60
N TYR A 146 3.06 7.00 9.54
CA TYR A 146 2.41 6.93 8.21
C TYR A 146 2.32 5.49 7.72
N LEU A 147 3.41 4.72 7.85
CA LEU A 147 3.45 3.32 7.45
C LEU A 147 2.47 2.47 8.26
N ILE A 148 2.39 2.69 9.58
CA ILE A 148 1.42 2.00 10.44
C ILE A 148 -0.02 2.33 9.99
N GLY A 149 -0.30 3.59 9.70
CA GLY A 149 -1.59 4.04 9.17
C GLY A 149 -1.94 3.42 7.82
N GLU A 150 -1.00 3.35 6.86
CA GLU A 150 -1.23 2.68 5.57
C GLU A 150 -1.55 1.20 5.74
N PHE A 151 -0.91 0.53 6.71
CA PHE A 151 -1.17 -0.88 7.00
C PHE A 151 -2.58 -1.09 7.59
N ILE A 152 -2.99 -0.26 8.54
CA ILE A 152 -4.35 -0.33 9.09
C ILE A 152 -5.39 0.04 8.01
N ALA A 153 -5.18 1.11 7.25
CA ALA A 153 -6.09 1.53 6.17
C ALA A 153 -6.22 0.47 5.06
N ALA A 154 -5.14 -0.24 4.73
CA ALA A 154 -5.19 -1.34 3.77
C ALA A 154 -6.09 -2.50 4.27
N SER A 155 -6.07 -2.80 5.57
CA SER A 155 -6.96 -3.80 6.19
C SER A 155 -8.44 -3.39 6.09
N SER A 156 -8.77 -2.12 6.37
CA SER A 156 -10.13 -1.56 6.26
C SER A 156 -10.67 -1.65 4.84
N ARG A 157 -9.80 -1.52 3.83
CA ARG A 157 -10.13 -1.67 2.41
C ARG A 157 -10.23 -3.13 1.97
N LYS A 158 -10.16 -4.10 2.90
CA LYS A 158 -10.13 -5.54 2.63
C LYS A 158 -9.01 -5.95 1.68
N ARG A 159 -7.90 -5.21 1.68
CA ARG A 159 -6.68 -5.62 0.96
C ARG A 159 -5.99 -6.76 1.70
N PHE A 160 -6.23 -6.88 3.01
CA PHE A 160 -5.74 -7.96 3.86
C PHE A 160 -6.89 -8.89 4.28
N HIS A 161 -6.53 -10.12 4.65
CA HIS A 161 -7.46 -11.06 5.30
C HIS A 161 -7.67 -10.76 6.78
N TYR A 162 -6.89 -9.81 7.31
CA TYR A 162 -7.00 -9.32 8.66
C TYR A 162 -7.94 -8.12 8.69
N SER A 163 -8.81 -8.10 9.68
CA SER A 163 -9.53 -6.92 10.12
C SER A 163 -8.56 -5.85 10.64
N PRO A 164 -9.00 -4.58 10.72
CA PRO A 164 -8.23 -3.52 11.34
C PRO A 164 -7.74 -3.87 12.75
N ASP A 165 -8.59 -4.48 13.57
CA ASP A 165 -8.23 -4.88 14.94
C ASP A 165 -7.14 -5.96 14.95
N GLU A 166 -7.21 -6.95 14.07
CA GLU A 166 -6.16 -7.97 13.93
C GLU A 166 -4.83 -7.36 13.48
N VAL A 167 -4.87 -6.40 12.55
CA VAL A 167 -3.69 -5.67 12.11
C VAL A 167 -3.08 -4.84 13.25
N VAL A 168 -3.90 -4.15 14.05
CA VAL A 168 -3.44 -3.42 15.23
C VAL A 168 -2.77 -4.36 16.23
N ASN A 169 -3.32 -5.56 16.46
CA ASN A 169 -2.71 -6.56 17.34
C ASN A 169 -1.36 -7.05 16.80
N ILE A 170 -1.25 -7.31 15.49
CA ILE A 170 0.04 -7.64 14.85
C ILE A 170 1.06 -6.52 15.06
N ILE A 171 0.67 -5.25 14.85
CA ILE A 171 1.57 -4.11 15.07
C ILE A 171 2.04 -4.07 16.52
N LYS A 172 1.13 -4.26 17.47
CA LYS A 172 1.42 -4.25 18.90
C LYS A 172 2.32 -5.38 19.35
N ASP A 173 2.04 -6.60 18.91
CA ASP A 173 2.67 -7.80 19.46
C ASP A 173 3.93 -8.21 18.69
N GLU A 174 4.03 -7.85 17.39
CA GLU A 174 5.16 -8.25 16.54
C GLU A 174 6.06 -7.09 16.12
N ILE A 175 5.48 -5.92 15.80
CA ILE A 175 6.25 -4.81 15.23
C ILE A 175 6.84 -3.92 16.32
N ILE A 176 6.02 -3.43 17.24
CA ILE A 176 6.44 -2.51 18.31
C ILE A 176 7.59 -3.07 19.17
N PRO A 177 7.65 -4.39 19.51
CA PRO A 177 8.77 -4.92 20.30
C PRO A 177 10.11 -4.92 19.57
N LYS A 178 10.11 -4.89 18.22
CA LYS A 178 11.30 -4.97 17.37
C LYS A 178 11.65 -3.63 16.72
N CYS A 179 10.76 -2.64 16.82
CA CYS A 179 10.86 -1.39 16.10
C CYS A 179 10.69 -0.17 17.02
N LYS A 180 11.41 0.90 16.71
CA LYS A 180 11.19 2.22 17.29
C LYS A 180 10.29 3.04 16.36
N ILE A 181 9.09 3.37 16.82
CA ILE A 181 8.23 4.30 16.09
C ILE A 181 8.82 5.71 16.26
N ILE A 182 9.07 6.38 15.15
CA ILE A 182 9.61 7.74 15.13
C ILE A 182 8.48 8.77 15.11
N TYR A 183 8.67 9.93 15.74
CA TYR A 183 7.70 11.04 15.76
C TYR A 183 6.28 10.70 16.28
N ALA A 184 6.12 9.59 17.00
CA ALA A 184 4.90 9.27 17.73
C ALA A 184 5.23 8.63 19.09
N LYS A 185 4.38 8.90 20.08
CA LYS A 185 4.35 8.15 21.35
C LYS A 185 3.12 7.27 21.33
N LEU A 186 3.28 5.99 21.65
CA LEU A 186 2.14 5.08 21.81
C LEU A 186 1.42 5.44 23.11
N SER A 187 0.10 5.66 23.03
CA SER A 187 -0.71 5.74 24.25
C SER A 187 -0.84 4.34 24.86
N PRO A 188 -0.85 4.21 26.19
CA PRO A 188 -1.08 2.94 26.87
C PRO A 188 -2.49 2.37 26.64
N ASP A 189 -3.43 3.15 26.10
CA ASP A 189 -4.74 2.63 25.66
C ASP A 189 -4.61 1.98 24.26
N PRO A 190 -4.79 0.64 24.13
CA PRO A 190 -4.62 -0.07 22.86
C PRO A 190 -5.61 0.35 21.77
N LYS A 191 -6.67 1.09 22.10
CA LYS A 191 -7.62 1.66 21.12
C LYS A 191 -7.11 2.94 20.47
N ILE A 192 -6.05 3.51 21.02
CA ILE A 192 -5.51 4.79 20.63
C ILE A 192 -4.01 4.55 20.42
N LEU A 193 -3.64 4.19 19.19
CA LEU A 193 -2.47 4.86 18.65
C LEU A 193 -2.81 6.35 18.78
N ASP A 194 -2.18 7.07 19.70
CA ASP A 194 -2.24 8.54 19.74
C ASP A 194 -1.37 9.07 18.60
N MET A 195 -1.61 8.50 17.42
CA MET A 195 -1.36 9.13 16.16
C MET A 195 -2.25 10.34 16.19
N PRO A 196 -1.72 11.55 16.06
CA PRO A 196 -2.56 12.66 15.67
C PRO A 196 -3.30 12.26 14.38
N ILE A 197 -4.56 11.85 14.54
CA ILE A 197 -5.66 12.10 13.63
C ILE A 197 -5.48 11.55 12.19
N PHE A 198 -4.73 10.49 11.92
CA PHE A 198 -4.57 10.06 10.50
C PHE A 198 -5.83 9.44 9.88
N GLU A 199 -6.59 8.63 10.63
CA GLU A 199 -7.73 7.89 10.07
C GLU A 199 -9.09 8.63 10.14
N LYS A 200 -9.17 9.74 10.88
CA LYS A 200 -10.35 10.62 10.79
C LYS A 200 -10.28 11.58 9.59
N TYR A 201 -9.15 11.60 8.88
CA TYR A 201 -8.91 12.40 7.68
C TYR A 201 -8.79 11.51 6.44
N ASP A 202 -9.88 10.83 6.07
CA ASP A 202 -10.12 10.56 4.65
C ASP A 202 -10.05 11.92 3.91
N LEU A 203 -8.94 12.17 3.20
CA LEU A 203 -8.72 13.24 2.22
C LEU A 203 -9.61 14.48 2.44
N LEU A 204 -9.21 15.36 3.37
CA LEU A 204 -9.85 16.67 3.58
C LEU A 204 -11.36 16.64 3.85
N ARG A 205 -11.75 16.06 4.99
CA ARG A 205 -13.00 16.46 5.65
C ARG A 205 -12.68 17.21 6.94
N VAL A 206 -12.32 18.47 6.80
CA VAL A 206 -12.29 19.40 7.93
C VAL A 206 -13.73 19.83 8.20
N ASP A 207 -14.43 19.13 9.09
CA ASP A 207 -15.62 19.70 9.73
C ASP A 207 -15.10 20.68 10.80
N PHE A 208 -14.98 21.94 10.39
CA PHE A 208 -14.80 23.06 11.31
C PHE A 208 -16.10 23.22 12.11
N GLU A 209 -16.21 22.53 13.25
CA GLU A 209 -17.21 22.88 14.27
C GLU A 209 -16.88 24.23 14.94
N GLY A 210 -15.69 24.79 14.68
CA GLY A 210 -15.29 26.14 15.05
C GLY A 210 -15.16 27.03 13.82
N LYS A 211 -15.85 28.18 13.84
CA LYS A 211 -15.83 29.18 12.76
C LYS A 211 -14.39 29.65 12.47
N ALA A 212 -13.79 29.21 11.37
CA ALA A 212 -12.52 29.75 10.90
C ALA A 212 -12.72 31.21 10.46
N THR A 213 -11.77 32.09 10.76
CA THR A 213 -11.77 33.47 10.28
C THR A 213 -10.43 33.84 9.64
N ILE A 214 -10.48 34.59 8.53
CA ILE A 214 -9.32 35.30 7.96
C ILE A 214 -9.65 36.79 8.02
N SER A 215 -8.76 37.59 8.62
CA SER A 215 -8.95 39.04 8.80
C SER A 215 -10.32 39.40 9.39
N ASN A 216 -10.74 38.67 10.42
CA ASN A 216 -12.03 38.81 11.11
C ASN A 216 -13.28 38.52 10.26
N ARG A 217 -13.15 37.95 9.04
CA ARG A 217 -14.27 37.42 8.27
C ARG A 217 -14.37 35.92 8.43
N LEU A 218 -15.58 35.43 8.72
CA LEU A 218 -15.88 34.01 8.70
C LEU A 218 -15.64 33.44 7.32
N ILE A 219 -14.88 32.37 7.26
CA ILE A 219 -14.63 31.61 6.04
C ILE A 219 -15.49 30.35 6.10
N ASP A 220 -16.30 30.11 5.08
CA ASP A 220 -17.16 28.94 5.04
C ASP A 220 -16.45 27.68 4.50
N ARG A 221 -17.13 26.54 4.65
CA ARG A 221 -16.65 25.22 4.22
C ARG A 221 -16.25 25.18 2.74
N HIS A 222 -16.94 25.91 1.87
CA HIS A 222 -16.66 25.92 0.44
C HIS A 222 -15.40 26.73 0.13
N GLN A 223 -15.17 27.82 0.84
CA GLN A 223 -13.98 28.65 0.67
C GLN A 223 -12.69 27.94 1.13
N VAL A 224 -12.75 27.18 2.22
CA VAL A 224 -11.61 26.35 2.65
C VAL A 224 -11.31 25.23 1.65
N SER A 225 -12.34 24.53 1.16
CA SER A 225 -12.16 23.52 0.09
C SER A 225 -11.65 24.13 -1.21
N PHE A 226 -12.06 25.36 -1.53
CA PHE A 226 -11.62 26.08 -2.72
C PHE A 226 -10.14 26.49 -2.64
N MET A 227 -9.67 26.94 -1.48
CA MET A 227 -8.25 27.26 -1.25
C MET A 227 -7.36 26.05 -1.48
N ILE A 228 -7.77 24.89 -0.97
CA ILE A 228 -6.96 23.67 -1.02
C ILE A 228 -7.02 23.00 -2.40
N SER A 229 -8.14 23.15 -3.13
CA SER A 229 -8.29 22.56 -4.46
C SER A 229 -7.68 23.39 -5.60
N LYS A 230 -7.52 24.71 -5.45
CA LYS A 230 -6.86 25.54 -6.48
C LYS A 230 -5.34 25.39 -6.50
N ASP A 231 -4.72 25.09 -5.36
CA ASP A 231 -3.26 24.94 -5.24
C ASP A 231 -2.70 23.67 -5.91
N LEU A 232 -3.54 22.66 -6.17
CA LEU A 232 -3.10 21.44 -6.86
C LEU A 232 -3.15 21.53 -8.39
N LYS A 233 -3.71 22.59 -8.99
CA LYS A 233 -3.79 22.69 -10.46
C LYS A 233 -3.22 23.94 -11.09
N TYR A 234 -3.32 25.14 -10.51
CA TYR A 234 -2.78 26.36 -11.14
C TYR A 234 -2.56 27.51 -10.12
N GLY A 235 -1.31 27.79 -9.72
CA GLY A 235 -1.02 28.98 -8.89
C GLY A 235 0.46 29.22 -8.63
N ASN A 236 0.91 30.47 -8.83
CA ASN A 236 2.28 30.95 -8.63
C ASN A 236 2.47 31.39 -7.17
N TRP A 237 3.47 30.83 -6.48
CA TRP A 237 3.70 30.93 -5.03
C TRP A 237 3.94 32.34 -4.45
N LYS A 238 4.12 33.36 -5.28
CA LYS A 238 4.39 34.75 -4.83
C LYS A 238 3.24 35.40 -4.06
N ASP A 239 2.03 34.88 -4.15
CA ASP A 239 0.87 35.43 -3.44
C ASP A 239 0.73 34.87 -2.00
N LEU A 240 1.29 33.70 -1.68
CA LEU A 240 1.23 33.12 -0.33
C LEU A 240 2.02 33.96 0.70
N ASP A 241 3.16 34.51 0.29
CA ASP A 241 3.99 35.42 1.12
C ASP A 241 3.28 36.77 1.39
N LYS A 242 2.29 37.12 0.57
CA LYS A 242 1.46 38.33 0.71
C LYS A 242 0.29 38.11 1.67
N TRP A 243 -0.19 36.87 1.81
CA TRP A 243 -1.29 36.49 2.71
C TRP A 243 -0.82 36.15 4.14
N THR A 244 0.45 35.81 4.31
CA THR A 244 1.04 35.46 5.62
C THR A 244 1.69 36.66 6.32
N LYS A 245 1.97 37.76 5.60
CA LYS A 245 2.43 39.03 6.17
C LYS A 245 1.30 39.71 6.94
N GLY A 246 1.33 39.60 8.26
CA GLY A 246 0.34 40.16 9.19
C GLY A 246 -0.14 39.16 10.25
N ILE A 247 0.23 37.88 10.12
CA ILE A 247 0.13 36.92 11.22
C ILE A 247 1.36 37.14 12.10
N GLU A 248 1.29 38.06 13.07
CA GLU A 248 2.31 38.10 14.12
C GLU A 248 2.16 36.81 14.96
N PRO A 249 3.21 35.98 15.07
CA PRO A 249 3.17 34.88 16.01
C PRO A 249 3.28 35.50 17.41
N GLY A 250 2.13 35.69 18.06
CA GLY A 250 2.05 35.72 19.52
C GLY A 250 2.38 34.35 20.09
N LEU A 251 3.60 33.87 19.83
CA LEU A 251 4.21 32.71 20.45
C LEU A 251 5.20 33.26 21.48
N SER A 252 4.74 33.33 22.72
CA SER A 252 5.66 33.29 23.84
C SER A 252 6.41 31.95 23.76
N PHE A 253 7.69 31.98 23.41
CA PHE A 253 8.58 30.85 23.57
C PHE A 253 8.73 30.57 25.07
N ILE A 254 8.06 29.52 25.54
CA ILE A 254 8.38 28.94 26.85
C ILE A 254 9.65 28.13 26.64
N ASN A 255 10.73 28.54 27.30
CA ASN A 255 11.97 27.76 27.37
C ASN A 255 11.69 26.48 28.19
N GLU A 256 11.30 25.38 27.53
CA GLU A 256 11.69 23.96 27.76
C GLU A 256 10.78 22.94 26.98
N PRO A 257 11.20 21.66 26.79
CA PRO A 257 11.36 21.07 25.45
C PRO A 257 10.26 20.07 25.06
N GLU A 258 8.99 20.45 24.99
CA GLU A 258 7.98 19.60 24.34
C GLU A 258 6.98 20.48 23.58
N ILE A 259 7.42 21.02 22.44
CA ILE A 259 6.49 21.71 21.54
C ILE A 259 5.67 20.66 20.82
N ALA A 260 4.44 20.48 21.29
CA ALA A 260 3.33 19.97 20.49
C ALA A 260 3.06 20.98 19.36
N ILE A 261 3.76 20.80 18.25
CA ILE A 261 3.39 21.43 16.98
C ILE A 261 1.98 20.90 16.68
N SER A 262 1.00 21.79 16.46
CA SER A 262 -0.32 21.35 16.03
C SER A 262 -0.15 20.45 14.81
N SER A 263 -0.72 19.24 14.87
CA SER A 263 -0.45 18.17 13.91
C SER A 263 -0.55 18.64 12.46
N THR A 264 -1.48 19.56 12.19
CA THR A 264 -1.68 20.19 10.88
C THR A 264 -0.45 20.95 10.36
N TYR A 265 0.28 21.69 11.20
CA TYR A 265 1.48 22.42 10.73
C TYR A 265 2.64 21.48 10.47
N PHE A 266 2.83 20.47 11.34
CA PHE A 266 3.81 19.41 11.12
C PHE A 266 3.53 18.66 9.82
N GLU A 267 2.29 18.25 9.59
CA GLU A 267 1.85 17.54 8.40
C GLU A 267 2.02 18.39 7.13
N LEU A 268 1.65 19.67 7.16
CA LEU A 268 1.83 20.58 6.02
C LEU A 268 3.30 20.73 5.65
N GLU A 269 4.17 20.98 6.63
CA GLU A 269 5.60 21.11 6.39
C GLU A 269 6.23 19.79 5.95
N PHE A 270 5.76 18.67 6.50
CA PHE A 270 6.18 17.33 6.13
C PHE A 270 5.80 17.01 4.67
N PHE A 271 4.53 17.21 4.29
CA PHE A 271 4.06 16.95 2.93
C PHE A 271 4.64 17.94 1.91
N ARG A 272 4.92 19.19 2.32
CA ARG A 272 5.66 20.14 1.50
C ARG A 272 7.05 19.58 1.19
N LYS A 273 7.81 19.15 2.21
CA LYS A 273 9.13 18.52 2.01
C LYS A 273 9.06 17.24 1.19
N ALA A 274 8.07 16.39 1.41
CA ALA A 274 7.87 15.19 0.61
C ALA A 274 7.59 15.54 -0.86
N SER A 275 6.82 16.59 -1.13
CA SER A 275 6.57 17.07 -2.49
C SER A 275 7.85 17.58 -3.16
N GLU A 276 8.66 18.35 -2.42
CA GLU A 276 9.97 18.82 -2.90
C GLU A 276 10.89 17.66 -3.24
N PHE A 277 10.99 16.68 -2.35
CA PHE A 277 11.81 15.48 -2.59
C PHE A 277 11.29 14.64 -3.75
N ALA A 278 9.98 14.48 -3.89
CA ALA A 278 9.38 13.75 -5.02
C ALA A 278 9.80 14.38 -6.37
N LEU A 279 9.70 15.71 -6.46
CA LEU A 279 10.10 16.45 -7.66
C LEU A 279 11.62 16.45 -7.88
N GLU A 280 12.39 16.65 -6.82
CA GLU A 280 13.85 16.75 -6.91
C GLU A 280 14.50 15.41 -7.31
N PHE A 281 14.04 14.32 -6.72
CA PHE A 281 14.62 12.99 -6.91
C PHE A 281 13.95 12.20 -8.01
N ASP A 282 12.85 12.71 -8.57
CA ASP A 282 12.01 12.00 -9.54
C ASP A 282 11.53 10.64 -8.99
N ILE A 283 11.01 10.69 -7.76
CA ILE A 283 10.47 9.53 -7.04
C ILE A 283 8.98 9.73 -6.72
N PRO A 284 8.19 8.64 -6.64
CA PRO A 284 6.81 8.72 -6.16
C PRO A 284 6.68 9.47 -4.83
N PHE A 285 5.59 10.21 -4.65
CA PHE A 285 5.35 10.99 -3.43
C PHE A 285 5.43 10.13 -2.14
N LYS A 286 4.92 8.90 -2.19
CA LYS A 286 5.01 7.94 -1.08
C LYS A 286 6.46 7.57 -0.71
N ASP A 287 7.34 7.51 -1.70
CA ASP A 287 8.76 7.21 -1.51
C ASP A 287 9.44 8.46 -0.91
N ALA A 288 9.05 9.64 -1.37
CA ALA A 288 9.54 10.89 -0.83
C ALA A 288 9.18 11.09 0.65
N ILE A 289 8.00 10.64 1.10
CA ILE A 289 7.61 10.60 2.53
C ILE A 289 8.65 9.82 3.35
N HIS A 290 9.05 8.64 2.87
CA HIS A 290 10.08 7.82 3.51
C HIS A 290 11.44 8.52 3.56
N LEU A 291 11.80 9.24 2.50
CA LEU A 291 13.03 10.04 2.47
C LEU A 291 12.98 11.21 3.47
N VAL A 292 11.83 11.88 3.63
CA VAL A 292 11.68 12.93 4.66
C VAL A 292 11.95 12.35 6.05
N TYR A 293 11.34 11.22 6.39
CA TYR A 293 11.61 10.55 7.67
C TYR A 293 13.08 10.17 7.84
N ALA A 294 13.69 9.57 6.82
CA ALA A 294 15.09 9.18 6.83
C ALA A 294 16.03 10.38 7.10
N THR A 295 15.81 11.50 6.40
CA THR A 295 16.62 12.71 6.58
C THR A 295 16.45 13.35 7.95
N GLN A 296 15.22 13.42 8.48
CA GLN A 296 14.96 14.02 9.80
C GLN A 296 15.55 13.17 10.93
N GLU A 297 15.52 11.84 10.80
CA GLU A 297 16.10 10.91 11.78
C GLU A 297 17.61 10.74 11.64
N LYS A 298 18.21 11.36 10.61
CA LYS A 298 19.63 11.23 10.26
C LYS A 298 20.01 9.76 10.15
N VAL A 299 19.27 9.01 9.34
CA VAL A 299 19.58 7.60 9.07
C VAL A 299 20.75 7.49 8.10
N ASP A 300 21.58 6.47 8.27
CA ASP A 300 22.76 6.28 7.42
C ASP A 300 22.44 5.40 6.21
N ILE A 301 21.46 4.49 6.35
CA ILE A 301 21.06 3.54 5.30
C ILE A 301 19.53 3.50 5.16
N ILE A 302 19.07 3.60 3.92
CA ILE A 302 17.71 3.22 3.52
C ILE A 302 17.76 1.86 2.81
N VAL A 303 16.93 0.92 3.25
CA VAL A 303 16.74 -0.36 2.58
C VAL A 303 15.45 -0.28 1.77
N ALA A 304 15.57 -0.22 0.46
CA ALA A 304 14.45 -0.05 -0.45
C ALA A 304 14.50 -1.07 -1.59
N SER A 305 13.41 -1.82 -1.73
CA SER A 305 13.16 -2.68 -2.88
C SER A 305 12.53 -1.95 -4.07
N CYS A 306 12.00 -0.74 -3.85
CA CYS A 306 11.47 0.10 -4.91
C CYS A 306 12.58 0.51 -5.89
N GLU A 307 12.32 0.36 -7.19
CA GLU A 307 13.27 0.74 -8.24
C GLU A 307 13.47 2.25 -8.32
N HIS A 308 12.41 3.05 -8.10
CA HIS A 308 12.50 4.51 -8.10
C HIS A 308 13.50 5.03 -7.06
N PHE A 309 13.43 4.52 -5.82
CA PHE A 309 14.38 4.85 -4.76
C PHE A 309 15.82 4.48 -5.12
N ARG A 310 16.01 3.32 -5.75
CA ARG A 310 17.34 2.85 -6.18
C ARG A 310 17.89 3.68 -7.33
N ASN A 311 17.05 4.11 -8.26
CA ASN A 311 17.44 5.00 -9.35
C ASN A 311 17.82 6.40 -8.82
N ALA A 312 17.20 6.83 -7.72
CA ALA A 312 17.54 8.07 -7.02
C ALA A 312 18.73 7.94 -6.05
N ALA A 313 19.24 6.74 -5.78
CA ALA A 313 20.21 6.45 -4.72
C ALA A 313 21.44 7.37 -4.75
N GLN A 314 22.09 7.53 -5.91
CA GLN A 314 23.29 8.36 -6.05
C GLN A 314 23.02 9.84 -5.73
N LYS A 315 21.84 10.35 -6.11
CA LYS A 315 21.45 11.73 -5.81
C LYS A 315 21.19 11.90 -4.31
N ILE A 316 20.51 10.92 -3.70
CA ILE A 316 20.20 10.89 -2.26
C ILE A 316 21.49 10.83 -1.44
N GLU A 317 22.41 9.93 -1.77
CA GLU A 317 23.71 9.78 -1.11
C GLU A 317 24.53 11.06 -1.24
N LYS A 318 24.62 11.63 -2.45
CA LYS A 318 25.36 12.87 -2.67
C LYS A 318 24.82 14.04 -1.85
N LYS A 319 23.49 14.15 -1.69
CA LYS A 319 22.86 15.29 -1.00
C LYS A 319 22.83 15.12 0.52
N PHE A 320 22.54 13.92 1.00
CA PHE A 320 22.24 13.68 2.41
C PHE A 320 23.27 12.77 3.12
N GLY A 321 24.19 12.15 2.38
CA GLY A 321 25.10 11.13 2.92
C GLY A 321 24.37 9.84 3.31
N ILE A 322 23.20 9.57 2.71
CA ILE A 322 22.37 8.39 3.01
C ILE A 322 22.57 7.37 1.90
N GLU A 323 23.08 6.20 2.26
CA GLU A 323 23.25 5.09 1.34
C GLU A 323 21.90 4.39 1.11
N VAL A 324 21.61 3.98 -0.12
CA VAL A 324 20.36 3.25 -0.45
C VAL A 324 20.72 1.89 -1.03
N TYR A 325 20.25 0.81 -0.38
CA TYR A 325 20.55 -0.56 -0.80
C TYR A 325 19.29 -1.39 -1.03
N PRO A 326 19.31 -2.35 -1.98
CA PRO A 326 18.32 -3.39 -2.03
C PRO A 326 18.48 -4.35 -0.83
N PRO A 327 17.39 -5.01 -0.36
CA PRO A 327 17.46 -5.96 0.75
C PRO A 327 18.54 -7.04 0.59
N GLU A 328 18.77 -7.49 -0.63
CA GLU A 328 19.70 -8.60 -0.96
C GLU A 328 21.14 -8.24 -0.62
N GLN A 329 21.50 -6.98 -0.83
CA GLN A 329 22.83 -6.49 -0.56
C GLN A 329 23.08 -6.43 0.95
N ILE A 330 22.09 -6.01 1.74
CA ILE A 330 22.18 -6.02 3.20
C ILE A 330 22.26 -7.45 3.73
N LEU A 331 21.41 -8.36 3.24
CA LEU A 331 21.40 -9.77 3.64
C LEU A 331 22.76 -10.45 3.45
N SER A 332 23.45 -10.16 2.35
CA SER A 332 24.79 -10.70 2.06
C SER A 332 25.87 -10.26 3.05
N GLN A 333 25.62 -9.18 3.78
CA GLN A 333 26.57 -8.60 4.74
C GLN A 333 26.28 -9.01 6.19
N LEU A 334 25.12 -9.62 6.46
CA LEU A 334 24.77 -10.15 7.77
C LEU A 334 25.47 -11.50 8.02
N PRO A 335 25.87 -11.83 9.26
CA PRO A 335 26.47 -13.13 9.59
C PRO A 335 25.51 -14.25 9.21
N THR A 336 26.01 -15.28 8.53
CA THR A 336 25.23 -16.51 8.33
C THR A 336 24.89 -17.14 9.69
N PRO A 337 23.66 -17.65 9.86
CA PRO A 337 23.21 -18.28 11.12
C PRO A 337 24.14 -19.39 11.62
#